data_AF-A0A0B7HGE7-F1
#
_entry.id   AF-A0A0B7HGE7-F1
#
_cell.length_a   1.000
_cell.length_b   1.000
_cell.length_c   1.000
_cell.angle_alpha   90.00
_cell.angle_beta   90.00
_cell.angle_gamma   90.00
#
_symmetry.space_group_name_H-M   'P 1'
#
loop_
_entity.id
_entity.type
_entity.pdbx_description
1 polymer ?
#
loop_
_entity_poly.entity_id
_entity_poly.type
_entity_poly.pdbx_seq_one_letter_code
_entity_poly.pdbx_strand_id
1 'polypeptide(L)'
;MITKISIDKVASYKKPTVLETDKKINLIYGLNGTGKSTLSDYLYKKTDEKYKNCLIEGLGENHEILVYNQSFIQDNFFEVENLKGIFTLSEENKEAETKISDARKEIEKLKNQKTEKEKELSNEEKEIAQKYETAKNTIWKIKTDYSGGDRVLEFCLGGYKGSKDNLFEHIISLSKPTIKPTKSIDDLKE
;
A
#
# COMPACT_ATOMS: atom_id res chain seq x y z
N MET A 1 12.94 25.69 -42.87
CA MET A 1 13.18 24.29 -43.28
C MET A 1 14.48 23.84 -42.65
N ILE A 2 14.54 22.65 -42.07
CA ILE A 2 15.78 22.14 -41.46
C ILE A 2 16.89 22.10 -42.52
N THR A 3 17.99 22.79 -42.25
CA THR A 3 19.19 22.82 -43.11
C THR A 3 20.32 21.96 -42.57
N LYS A 4 20.36 21.79 -41.25
CA LYS A 4 21.42 21.05 -40.56
C LYS A 4 20.92 20.41 -39.27
N ILE A 5 21.35 19.18 -39.03
CA ILE A 5 21.18 18.46 -37.77
C ILE A 5 22.55 17.98 -37.31
N SER A 6 22.94 18.34 -36.09
CA SER A 6 24.17 17.88 -35.44
C SER A 6 23.81 17.00 -34.25
N ILE A 7 24.36 15.79 -34.20
CA ILE A 7 24.21 14.86 -33.06
C ILE A 7 25.58 14.57 -32.49
N ASP A 8 25.72 14.74 -31.17
CA ASP A 8 26.96 14.44 -30.46
C ASP A 8 26.69 13.82 -29.09
N LYS A 9 27.56 12.89 -28.68
CA LYS A 9 27.58 12.24 -27.35
C LYS A 9 26.27 11.56 -26.92
N VAL A 10 25.49 11.03 -27.86
CA VAL A 10 24.25 10.27 -27.55
C VAL A 10 24.24 8.90 -28.22
N ALA A 11 23.94 7.86 -27.45
CA ALA A 11 23.83 6.47 -27.92
C ALA A 11 25.04 6.03 -28.78
N SER A 12 24.82 5.77 -30.07
CA SER A 12 25.84 5.35 -31.05
C SER A 12 26.68 6.51 -31.62
N TYR A 13 26.27 7.77 -31.41
CA TYR A 13 27.00 8.95 -31.88
C TYR A 13 28.11 9.31 -30.88
N LYS A 14 29.29 8.71 -31.05
CA LYS A 14 30.48 8.93 -30.19
C LYS A 14 31.29 10.17 -30.55
N LYS A 15 31.10 10.69 -31.75
CA LYS A 15 31.73 11.89 -32.28
C LYS A 15 30.64 12.80 -32.84
N PRO A 16 30.89 14.11 -32.96
CA PRO A 16 29.97 15.02 -33.63
C PRO A 16 29.71 14.55 -35.06
N THR A 17 28.46 14.23 -35.37
CA THR A 17 28.02 13.82 -36.70
C THR A 17 27.00 14.82 -37.20
N VAL A 18 27.23 15.32 -38.41
CA VAL A 18 26.42 16.37 -39.02
C VAL A 18 25.70 15.83 -40.25
N LEU A 19 24.40 16.10 -40.32
CA LEU A 19 23.58 15.94 -41.51
C LEU A 19 23.23 17.33 -42.03
N GLU A 20 23.80 17.72 -43.18
CA GLU A 20 23.48 18.95 -43.90
C GLU A 20 22.66 18.62 -45.15
N THR A 21 21.60 19.38 -45.39
CA THR A 21 20.73 19.16 -46.55
C THR A 21 20.03 20.44 -46.98
N ASP A 22 19.88 20.60 -48.29
CA ASP A 22 19.07 21.63 -48.96
C ASP A 22 17.78 21.03 -49.55
N LYS A 23 17.54 19.72 -49.35
CA LYS A 23 16.43 18.99 -49.96
C LYS A 23 15.20 18.98 -49.06
N LYS A 24 14.03 19.19 -49.67
CA LYS A 24 12.73 19.10 -48.97
C LYS A 24 12.41 17.68 -48.48
N ILE A 25 12.87 16.67 -49.20
CA ILE A 25 12.67 15.25 -48.88
C ILE A 25 14.03 14.62 -48.68
N ASN A 26 14.22 13.96 -47.54
CA ASN A 26 15.46 13.28 -47.17
C ASN A 26 15.14 11.83 -46.79
N LEU A 27 15.87 10.87 -47.34
CA LEU A 27 15.76 9.46 -47.01
C LEU A 27 17.03 9.01 -46.28
N ILE A 28 16.89 8.60 -45.02
CA ILE A 28 17.99 8.13 -44.19
C ILE A 28 17.78 6.64 -43.92
N TYR A 29 18.70 5.80 -44.37
CA TYR A 29 18.63 4.35 -44.23
C TYR A 29 19.96 3.79 -43.72
N GLY A 30 19.93 2.56 -43.22
CA GLY A 30 21.09 1.88 -42.67
C GLY A 30 20.71 0.63 -41.89
N LEU A 31 21.72 -0.16 -41.50
CA LEU A 31 21.53 -1.41 -40.75
C LEU A 31 20.92 -1.18 -39.36
N ASN A 32 20.44 -2.25 -38.73
CA ASN A 32 19.97 -2.19 -37.35
C ASN A 32 21.10 -1.76 -36.41
N GLY A 33 20.78 -0.92 -35.42
CA GLY A 33 21.76 -0.39 -34.47
C GLY A 33 22.61 0.79 -34.94
N THR A 34 22.43 1.30 -36.17
CA THR A 34 23.22 2.45 -36.67
C THR A 34 22.81 3.82 -36.13
N GLY A 35 21.83 3.90 -35.22
CA GLY A 35 21.41 5.16 -34.60
C GLY A 35 20.29 5.92 -35.32
N LYS A 36 19.55 5.26 -36.23
CA LYS A 36 18.37 5.86 -36.91
C LYS A 36 17.30 6.29 -35.91
N SER A 37 16.93 5.41 -34.97
CA SER A 37 15.96 5.71 -33.93
C SER A 37 16.42 6.86 -33.03
N THR A 38 17.72 6.95 -32.72
CA THR A 38 18.28 8.06 -31.93
C THR A 38 18.09 9.41 -32.61
N LEU A 39 18.25 9.48 -33.94
CA LEU A 39 17.99 10.69 -34.71
C LEU A 39 16.50 11.07 -34.65
N SER A 40 15.58 10.12 -34.87
CA SER A 40 14.13 10.41 -34.77
C SER A 40 13.73 10.81 -33.35
N ASP A 41 14.29 10.16 -32.32
CA ASP A 41 13.97 10.45 -30.92
C ASP A 41 14.49 11.82 -30.49
N TYR A 42 15.63 12.26 -31.03
CA TYR A 42 16.12 13.63 -30.83
C TYR A 42 15.14 14.66 -31.40
N LEU A 43 14.63 14.44 -32.60
CA LEU A 43 13.62 15.34 -33.21
C LEU A 43 12.33 15.39 -32.38
N TYR A 44 11.98 14.28 -31.72
CA TYR A 44 10.77 14.18 -30.89
C TYR A 44 10.95 14.79 -29.49
N LYS A 45 12.06 14.50 -28.81
CA LYS A 45 12.34 14.88 -27.41
C LYS A 45 13.53 15.84 -27.33
N LYS A 46 13.53 16.90 -28.15
CA LYS A 46 14.66 17.83 -28.33
C LYS A 46 15.20 18.43 -27.03
N THR A 47 14.32 18.66 -26.05
CA THR A 47 14.63 19.29 -24.76
C THR A 47 15.19 18.33 -23.72
N ASP A 48 15.21 17.02 -24.00
CA ASP A 48 15.69 16.00 -23.07
C ASP A 48 17.21 16.16 -22.83
N GLU A 49 17.65 16.03 -21.57
CA GLU A 49 19.00 16.42 -21.13
C GLU A 49 20.10 15.68 -21.91
N LYS A 50 19.80 14.43 -22.31
CA LYS A 50 20.72 13.62 -23.10
C LYS A 50 21.11 14.27 -24.42
N TYR A 51 20.26 15.11 -25.01
CA TYR A 51 20.52 15.79 -26.29
C TYR A 51 21.13 17.18 -26.16
N LYS A 52 21.65 17.56 -24.98
CA LYS A 52 22.25 18.89 -24.76
C LYS A 52 23.41 19.27 -25.68
N ASN A 53 24.06 18.28 -26.30
CA ASN A 53 25.14 18.51 -27.27
C ASN A 53 24.67 18.44 -28.75
N CYS A 54 23.36 18.31 -28.98
CA CYS A 54 22.78 18.23 -30.31
C CYS A 54 22.20 19.59 -30.73
N LEU A 55 22.25 19.89 -32.03
CA LEU A 55 21.76 21.16 -32.59
C LEU A 55 20.94 20.93 -33.86
N ILE A 56 19.95 21.79 -34.10
CA ILE A 56 19.20 21.86 -35.36
C ILE A 56 19.22 23.31 -35.85
N GLU A 57 19.53 23.50 -37.13
CA GLU A 57 19.50 24.80 -37.80
C GLU A 57 18.43 24.82 -38.90
N GLY A 58 17.96 26.02 -39.27
CA GLY A 58 16.95 26.22 -40.31
C GLY A 58 15.48 26.14 -39.84
N LEU A 59 15.25 25.94 -38.54
CA LEU A 59 13.94 26.10 -37.91
C LEU A 59 13.81 27.53 -37.37
N GLY A 60 12.75 28.23 -37.78
CA GLY A 60 12.34 29.48 -37.13
C GLY A 60 11.50 29.21 -35.87
N GLU A 61 11.28 30.23 -35.05
CA GLU A 61 10.56 30.13 -33.77
C GLU A 61 9.14 29.52 -33.89
N ASN A 62 8.46 29.74 -35.01
CA ASN A 62 7.09 29.25 -35.25
C ASN A 62 7.01 27.89 -35.97
N HIS A 63 8.13 27.16 -36.12
CA HIS A 63 8.11 25.85 -36.79
C HIS A 63 7.86 24.72 -35.78
N GLU A 64 6.81 23.94 -36.01
CA GLU A 64 6.55 22.70 -35.27
C GLU A 64 7.22 21.50 -35.96
N ILE A 65 7.83 20.61 -35.17
CA ILE A 65 8.37 19.34 -35.64
C ILE A 65 7.41 18.22 -35.24
N LEU A 66 6.80 17.57 -36.22
CA LEU A 66 5.97 16.38 -36.00
C LEU A 66 6.80 15.12 -36.29
N VAL A 67 6.91 14.24 -35.29
CA VAL A 67 7.68 13.00 -35.42
C VAL A 67 6.78 11.80 -35.16
N TYR A 68 6.69 10.92 -36.14
CA TYR A 68 6.04 9.63 -36.01
C TYR A 68 7.10 8.54 -35.84
N ASN A 69 7.33 8.10 -34.61
CA ASN A 69 8.29 7.06 -34.24
C ASN A 69 7.71 6.16 -33.14
N GLN A 70 8.51 5.21 -32.66
CA GLN A 70 8.12 4.30 -31.59
C GLN A 70 7.75 5.03 -30.28
N SER A 71 8.46 6.12 -29.94
CA SER A 71 8.14 6.93 -28.75
C SER A 71 6.77 7.59 -28.86
N PHE A 72 6.46 8.19 -30.01
CA PHE A 72 5.14 8.76 -30.27
C PHE A 72 4.03 7.71 -30.08
N ILE A 73 4.25 6.49 -30.59
CA ILE A 73 3.30 5.39 -30.40
C ILE A 73 3.14 5.04 -28.92
N GLN A 74 4.24 4.89 -28.17
CA GLN A 74 4.20 4.53 -26.74
C GLN A 74 3.54 5.61 -25.85
N ASP A 75 3.75 6.88 -26.21
CA ASP A 75 3.29 8.03 -25.45
C ASP A 75 1.81 8.32 -25.75
N ASN A 76 1.36 8.09 -26.99
CA ASN A 76 -0.01 8.45 -27.42
C ASN A 76 -0.98 7.27 -27.57
N PHE A 77 -0.48 6.05 -27.80
CA PHE A 77 -1.29 4.86 -27.99
C PHE A 77 -1.07 3.92 -26.81
N PHE A 78 -2.14 3.67 -26.07
CA PHE A 78 -2.15 2.68 -25.02
C PHE A 78 -3.36 1.77 -25.16
N GLU A 79 -3.16 0.52 -24.77
CA GLU A 79 -4.21 -0.49 -24.70
C GLU A 79 -4.78 -0.46 -23.29
N VAL A 80 -6.08 -0.21 -23.17
CA VAL A 80 -6.76 -0.27 -21.88
C VAL A 80 -6.77 -1.74 -21.43
N GLU A 81 -6.34 -2.04 -20.20
CA GLU A 81 -6.20 -3.42 -19.68
C GLU A 81 -7.47 -4.28 -19.90
N ASN A 82 -8.65 -3.65 -19.95
CA ASN A 82 -9.95 -4.31 -20.06
C ASN A 82 -10.49 -4.45 -21.49
N LEU A 83 -9.85 -3.86 -22.51
CA LEU A 83 -10.33 -3.87 -23.90
C LEU A 83 -9.18 -4.17 -24.86
N LYS A 84 -8.89 -5.46 -25.03
CA LYS A 84 -7.87 -5.89 -25.99
C LYS A 84 -8.24 -5.49 -27.42
N GLY A 85 -7.31 -4.85 -28.11
CA GLY A 85 -7.48 -4.40 -29.50
C GLY A 85 -8.13 -3.03 -29.68
N ILE A 86 -8.47 -2.31 -28.60
CA ILE A 86 -8.90 -0.90 -28.65
C ILE A 86 -7.73 -0.01 -28.25
N PHE A 87 -7.24 0.78 -29.21
CA PHE A 87 -6.19 1.76 -28.98
C PHE A 87 -6.82 3.12 -28.71
N THR A 88 -6.59 3.65 -27.51
CA THR A 88 -7.02 5.01 -27.17
C THR A 88 -5.89 5.99 -27.47
N LEU A 89 -6.24 7.11 -28.10
CA LEU A 89 -5.34 8.22 -28.43
C LEU A 89 -5.41 9.28 -27.34
N SER A 90 -4.37 9.42 -26.50
CA SER A 90 -4.03 10.61 -25.67
C SER A 90 -3.17 10.22 -24.45
N GLU A 91 -2.03 10.89 -24.28
CA GLU A 91 -1.14 10.73 -23.11
C GLU A 91 -1.85 11.05 -21.78
N GLU A 92 -2.69 12.09 -21.77
CA GLU A 92 -3.46 12.54 -20.60
C GLU A 92 -4.43 11.46 -20.07
N ASN A 93 -5.07 10.71 -20.97
CA ASN A 93 -6.00 9.64 -20.57
C ASN A 93 -5.26 8.44 -19.97
N LYS A 94 -4.02 8.18 -20.39
CA LYS A 94 -3.20 7.07 -19.86
C LYS A 94 -2.85 7.29 -18.40
N GLU A 95 -2.38 8.49 -18.04
CA GLU A 95 -2.03 8.80 -16.66
C GLU A 95 -3.25 8.78 -15.74
N ALA A 96 -4.37 9.34 -16.19
CA ALA A 96 -5.61 9.36 -15.42
C ALA A 96 -6.13 7.94 -15.15
N GLU A 97 -6.20 7.09 -16.19
CA GLU A 97 -6.62 5.70 -16.06
C GLU A 97 -5.68 4.88 -15.16
N THR A 98 -4.37 5.10 -15.26
CA THR A 98 -3.38 4.42 -14.39
C THR A 98 -3.60 4.80 -12.93
N LYS A 99 -3.73 6.11 -12.63
CA LYS A 99 -4.01 6.60 -11.27
C LYS A 99 -5.32 6.05 -10.71
N ILE A 100 -6.36 5.93 -11.55
CA ILE A 100 -7.65 5.34 -11.15
C ILE A 100 -7.50 3.85 -10.85
N SER A 101 -6.79 3.11 -11.70
CA SER A 101 -6.55 1.67 -11.52
C SER A 101 -5.79 1.40 -10.21
N ASP A 102 -4.71 2.15 -9.97
CA ASP A 102 -3.89 2.01 -8.77
C ASP A 102 -4.66 2.39 -7.51
N ALA A 103 -5.44 3.48 -7.55
CA ALA A 103 -6.31 3.87 -6.43
C ALA A 103 -7.36 2.79 -6.11
N ARG A 104 -7.95 2.15 -7.13
CA ARG A 104 -8.90 1.04 -6.93
C ARG A 104 -8.24 -0.16 -6.28
N LYS A 105 -7.03 -0.53 -6.72
CA LYS A 105 -6.25 -1.63 -6.13
C LYS A 105 -5.93 -1.36 -4.66
N GLU A 106 -5.54 -0.13 -4.32
CA GLU A 106 -5.24 0.22 -2.92
C GLU A 106 -6.51 0.23 -2.05
N ILE A 107 -7.65 0.69 -2.58
CA ILE A 107 -8.95 0.60 -1.88
C ILE A 107 -9.31 -0.85 -1.56
N GLU A 108 -9.13 -1.76 -2.51
CA GLU A 108 -9.43 -3.18 -2.31
C GLU A 108 -8.54 -3.81 -1.24
N LYS A 109 -7.24 -3.52 -1.30
CA LYS A 109 -6.26 -3.96 -0.30
C LYS A 109 -6.62 -3.46 1.11
N LEU A 110 -6.93 -2.17 1.25
CA LEU A 110 -7.32 -1.58 2.54
C LEU A 110 -8.62 -2.17 3.07
N LYS A 111 -9.59 -2.47 2.21
CA LYS A 111 -10.84 -3.16 2.61
C LYS A 111 -10.56 -4.57 3.15
N ASN A 112 -9.67 -5.31 2.51
CA ASN A 112 -9.29 -6.66 2.98
C ASN A 112 -8.59 -6.59 4.34
N GLN A 113 -7.62 -5.67 4.50
CA GLN A 113 -6.93 -5.47 5.78
C GLN A 113 -7.89 -5.06 6.90
N LYS A 114 -8.85 -4.16 6.62
CA LYS A 114 -9.87 -3.77 7.58
C LYS A 114 -10.71 -4.98 8.02
N THR A 115 -11.14 -5.79 7.07
CA THR A 115 -11.96 -6.99 7.34
C THR A 115 -11.20 -8.01 8.20
N GLU A 116 -9.91 -8.21 7.94
CA GLU A 116 -9.05 -9.06 8.76
C GLU A 116 -8.92 -8.53 10.19
N LYS A 117 -8.67 -7.23 10.35
CA LYS A 117 -8.56 -6.59 11.66
C LYS A 117 -9.86 -6.62 12.46
N GLU A 118 -11.01 -6.44 11.82
CA GLU A 118 -12.33 -6.57 12.45
C GLU A 118 -12.57 -8.01 12.94
N LYS A 119 -12.10 -9.01 12.18
CA LYS A 119 -12.20 -10.42 12.58
C LYS A 119 -11.29 -10.75 13.76
N GLU A 120 -10.06 -10.25 13.77
CA GLU A 120 -9.13 -10.35 14.91
C GLU A 120 -9.79 -9.74 16.16
N LEU A 121 -10.21 -8.47 16.09
CA LEU A 121 -10.86 -7.78 17.21
C LEU A 121 -12.04 -8.57 17.78
N SER A 122 -12.92 -9.10 16.92
CA SER A 122 -14.06 -9.90 17.36
C SER A 122 -13.65 -11.21 18.07
N ASN A 123 -12.54 -11.83 17.67
CA ASN A 123 -12.03 -13.03 18.33
C ASN A 123 -11.41 -12.68 19.69
N GLU A 124 -10.59 -11.63 19.77
CA GLU A 124 -10.03 -11.15 21.04
C GLU A 124 -11.12 -10.78 22.05
N GLU A 125 -12.17 -10.06 21.62
CA GLU A 125 -13.31 -9.72 22.48
C GLU A 125 -14.02 -10.98 23.04
N LYS A 126 -14.20 -12.00 22.20
CA LYS A 126 -14.77 -13.30 22.62
C LYS A 126 -13.86 -14.02 23.60
N GLU A 127 -12.56 -14.05 23.36
CA GLU A 127 -11.60 -14.68 24.28
C GLU A 127 -11.59 -13.98 25.64
N ILE A 128 -11.60 -12.64 25.64
CA ILE A 128 -11.66 -11.84 26.86
C ILE A 128 -12.95 -12.18 27.62
N ALA A 129 -14.11 -12.13 26.96
CA ALA A 129 -15.38 -12.48 27.58
C ALA A 129 -15.40 -13.90 28.16
N GLN A 130 -14.83 -14.88 27.45
CA GLN A 130 -14.71 -16.26 27.94
C GLN A 130 -13.79 -16.38 29.16
N LYS A 131 -12.64 -15.69 29.16
CA LYS A 131 -11.70 -15.65 30.30
C LYS A 131 -12.37 -15.00 31.52
N TYR A 132 -13.10 -13.90 31.33
CA TYR A 132 -13.88 -13.26 32.38
C TYR A 132 -14.94 -14.20 32.97
N GLU A 133 -15.74 -14.86 32.13
CA GLU A 133 -16.77 -15.79 32.62
C GLU A 133 -16.18 -17.01 33.32
N THR A 134 -15.05 -17.52 32.82
CA THR A 134 -14.32 -18.61 33.47
C THR A 134 -13.84 -18.19 34.85
N ALA A 135 -13.21 -17.02 34.98
CA ALA A 135 -12.72 -16.51 36.26
C ALA A 135 -13.87 -16.30 37.26
N LYS A 136 -14.99 -15.70 36.83
CA LYS A 136 -16.20 -15.58 37.63
C LYS A 136 -16.72 -16.94 38.10
N ASN A 137 -16.75 -17.93 37.20
CA ASN A 137 -17.21 -19.30 37.52
C ASN A 137 -16.31 -19.95 38.58
N THR A 138 -15.00 -19.85 38.43
CA THR A 138 -14.04 -20.39 39.40
C THR A 138 -14.20 -19.76 40.77
N ILE A 139 -14.31 -18.43 40.84
CA ILE A 139 -14.55 -17.69 42.09
C ILE A 139 -15.86 -18.14 42.74
N TRP A 140 -16.93 -18.25 41.96
CA TRP A 140 -18.23 -18.69 42.47
C TRP A 140 -18.21 -20.13 42.98
N LYS A 141 -17.47 -21.02 42.30
CA LYS A 141 -17.26 -22.39 42.73
C LYS A 141 -16.55 -22.44 44.09
N ILE A 142 -15.44 -21.72 44.24
CA ILE A 142 -14.72 -21.60 45.52
C ILE A 142 -15.67 -21.13 46.62
N LYS A 143 -16.44 -20.06 46.35
CA LYS A 143 -17.46 -19.58 47.30
C LYS A 143 -18.44 -20.68 47.68
N THR A 144 -18.91 -21.48 46.72
CA THR A 144 -19.90 -22.54 46.94
C THR A 144 -19.32 -23.67 47.79
N ASP A 145 -18.07 -24.06 47.54
CA ASP A 145 -17.35 -25.10 48.29
C ASP A 145 -17.21 -24.76 49.79
N TYR A 146 -17.13 -23.46 50.14
CA TYR A 146 -16.99 -23.00 51.53
C TYR A 146 -18.26 -22.38 52.14
N SER A 147 -19.36 -22.28 51.40
CA SER A 147 -20.67 -21.78 51.90
C SER A 147 -21.78 -22.84 51.92
N GLY A 148 -21.52 -24.05 51.41
CA GLY A 148 -22.39 -25.22 51.58
C GLY A 148 -22.07 -26.00 52.85
N GLY A 149 -23.04 -26.78 53.38
CA GLY A 149 -22.85 -27.62 54.56
C GLY A 149 -23.04 -26.88 55.89
N ASP A 150 -22.12 -27.04 56.85
CA ASP A 150 -22.20 -26.55 58.24
C ASP A 150 -22.17 -25.01 58.38
N ARG A 151 -22.09 -24.25 57.26
CA ARG A 151 -22.16 -22.77 57.19
C ARG A 151 -21.18 -22.02 58.09
N VAL A 152 -20.13 -22.68 58.56
CA VAL A 152 -19.19 -22.10 59.52
C VAL A 152 -18.46 -20.87 58.95
N LEU A 153 -18.19 -20.86 57.65
CA LEU A 153 -17.51 -19.74 56.97
C LEU A 153 -18.47 -18.79 56.24
N GLU A 154 -19.79 -18.90 56.48
CA GLU A 154 -20.77 -18.04 55.80
C GLU A 154 -20.62 -16.56 56.19
N PHE A 155 -20.11 -16.27 57.40
CA PHE A 155 -19.90 -14.90 57.88
C PHE A 155 -18.86 -14.14 57.04
N CYS A 156 -17.86 -14.84 56.50
CA CYS A 156 -16.80 -14.28 55.65
C CYS A 156 -17.33 -13.73 54.31
N LEU A 157 -18.55 -14.12 53.91
CA LEU A 157 -19.13 -13.83 52.60
C LEU A 157 -20.31 -12.86 52.68
N GLY A 158 -20.50 -12.17 53.80
CA GLY A 158 -21.59 -11.21 53.99
C GLY A 158 -21.64 -10.15 52.88
N GLY A 159 -22.81 -9.92 52.28
CA GLY A 159 -22.99 -8.95 51.19
C GLY A 159 -22.63 -9.44 49.78
N TYR A 160 -21.88 -10.53 49.64
CA TYR A 160 -21.37 -11.00 48.32
C TYR A 160 -21.95 -12.36 47.87
N LYS A 161 -23.07 -12.81 48.49
CA LYS A 161 -23.72 -14.11 48.20
C LYS A 161 -24.77 -14.08 47.10
N GLY A 162 -25.26 -12.89 46.72
CA GLY A 162 -26.42 -12.74 45.85
C GLY A 162 -26.11 -12.60 44.36
N SER A 163 -24.88 -12.24 44.00
CA SER A 163 -24.48 -12.01 42.60
C SER A 163 -23.05 -12.48 42.35
N LYS A 164 -22.90 -13.28 41.30
CA LYS A 164 -21.60 -13.76 40.78
C LYS A 164 -20.72 -12.59 40.35
N ASP A 165 -21.33 -11.56 39.76
CA ASP A 165 -20.63 -10.36 39.31
C ASP A 165 -20.16 -9.51 40.48
N ASN A 166 -21.01 -9.26 41.48
CA ASN A 166 -20.64 -8.45 42.63
C ASN A 166 -19.48 -9.07 43.44
N LEU A 167 -19.49 -10.40 43.58
CA LEU A 167 -18.39 -11.12 44.24
C LEU A 167 -17.09 -11.01 43.44
N PHE A 168 -17.18 -11.14 42.12
CA PHE A 168 -16.04 -11.04 41.22
C PHE A 168 -15.42 -9.64 41.22
N GLU A 169 -16.24 -8.59 41.09
CA GLU A 169 -15.80 -7.19 41.14
C GLU A 169 -15.15 -6.86 42.48
N HIS A 170 -15.72 -7.36 43.58
CA HIS A 170 -15.11 -7.19 44.89
C HIS A 170 -13.73 -7.84 44.95
N ILE A 171 -13.58 -9.09 44.50
CA ILE A 171 -12.29 -9.79 44.54
C ILE A 171 -11.24 -9.12 43.67
N ILE A 172 -11.60 -8.61 42.49
CA ILE A 172 -10.68 -7.86 41.62
C ILE A 172 -10.28 -6.52 42.24
N SER A 173 -11.16 -5.90 43.03
CA SER A 173 -10.84 -4.66 43.75
C SER A 173 -9.81 -4.85 44.85
N LEU A 174 -9.62 -6.08 45.34
CA LEU A 174 -8.67 -6.40 46.39
C LEU A 174 -7.24 -6.53 45.83
N SER A 175 -6.30 -5.84 46.46
CA SER A 175 -4.88 -6.06 46.19
C SER A 175 -4.45 -7.43 46.69
N LYS A 176 -3.86 -8.25 45.81
CA LYS A 176 -3.30 -9.55 46.20
C LYS A 176 -2.23 -9.33 47.28
N PRO A 177 -2.39 -9.91 48.49
CA PRO A 177 -1.39 -9.75 49.54
C PRO A 177 -0.07 -10.41 49.12
N THR A 178 1.04 -9.74 49.39
CA THR A 178 2.40 -10.23 49.11
C THR A 178 2.87 -11.26 50.13
N ILE A 179 2.30 -11.22 51.33
CA ILE A 179 2.61 -12.14 52.43
C ILE A 179 1.48 -13.16 52.55
N LYS A 180 1.84 -14.44 52.64
CA LYS A 180 0.86 -15.52 52.86
C LYS A 180 0.15 -15.30 54.20
N PRO A 181 -1.20 -15.39 54.25
CA PRO A 181 -1.94 -15.31 55.51
C PRO A 181 -1.41 -16.33 56.53
N THR A 182 -1.29 -15.90 57.79
CA THR A 182 -0.81 -16.74 58.90
C THR A 182 -1.87 -17.68 59.44
N LYS A 183 -3.16 -17.34 59.28
CA LYS A 183 -4.30 -18.20 59.67
C LYS A 183 -4.67 -19.18 58.56
N SER A 184 -4.91 -20.43 58.94
CA SER A 184 -5.44 -21.49 58.08
C SER A 184 -6.95 -21.37 57.90
N ILE A 185 -7.52 -22.14 56.97
CA ILE A 185 -8.99 -22.22 56.81
C ILE A 185 -9.64 -22.86 58.05
N ASP A 186 -8.96 -23.80 58.71
CA ASP A 186 -9.48 -24.47 59.90
C ASP A 186 -9.44 -23.53 61.13
N ASP A 187 -8.42 -22.65 61.22
CA ASP A 187 -8.34 -21.60 62.26
C ASP A 187 -9.48 -20.56 62.16
N LEU A 188 -10.17 -20.50 61.01
CA LEU A 188 -11.30 -19.61 60.76
C LEU A 188 -12.65 -20.28 61.03
N LYS A 189 -12.67 -21.60 61.26
CA LYS A 189 -13.88 -22.38 61.56
C LYS A 189 -14.17 -22.51 63.06
N GLU A 190 -13.17 -22.26 63.91
CA GLU A 190 -13.32 -22.18 65.38
C GLU A 190 -13.91 -20.83 65.82
#